data_AF-A0AAU8VH75-F1
#
_entry.id   AF-A0AAU8VH75-F1
#
_cell.length_a   1.000
_cell.length_b   1.000
_cell.length_c   1.000
_cell.angle_alpha   90.00
_cell.angle_beta   90.00
_cell.angle_gamma   90.00
#
_symmetry.space_group_name_H-M   'P 1'
#
loop_
_entity.id
_entity.type
_entity.pdbx_description
1 polymer ?
#
loop_
_entity_poly.entity_id
_entity_poly.type
_entity_poly.pdbx_seq_one_letter_code
_entity_poly.pdbx_strand_id
1 'polypeptide(L)'
;MICKNKIKGDGQDERLKEKAVQSRLFTNNDTVRAKFTFIDLFAGIGGFRIAMQNLGGECVFSSEWDEKAKQTYEANFGEVPFGDITLEETKQCIPEQFDVLCAGFPCQAFSIAGRRGGFEDTRGTLFFDVAEIIRRHRPKAFFLENVKGLTNHDRGRTLQTILNTLREDLGYFVPEPEIVNAKDFGVPQNRERIFIVGFRGDTDIKYFEYPEPTGIQTAFRDIREKDTVPTKYYLSTQYIDTLRKHKQRHEEKGNGFGYEIISDDGIANAIVVGGMGRERNLVIDKRITDFTPTTNIKGEVNREGIRKMTPREWARLQGFPETFKIPVADASAYKQFGNSVAVPAVQAVAGQVLIRLGWRDA
;
A
#
# COMPACT_ATOMS: atom_id res chain seq x y z
N MET A 1 -28.26 1.28 17.95
CA MET A 1 -28.25 -0.18 18.16
C MET A 1 -26.78 -0.56 18.27
N ILE A 2 -26.32 -0.89 19.48
CA ILE A 2 -24.89 -1.05 19.79
C ILE A 2 -24.41 -2.36 19.14
N CYS A 3 -23.38 -2.28 18.28
CA CYS A 3 -22.71 -3.42 17.67
C CYS A 3 -22.12 -4.33 18.77
N LYS A 4 -22.94 -5.29 19.22
CA LYS A 4 -22.55 -6.36 20.14
C LYS A 4 -22.32 -7.63 19.32
N ASN A 5 -21.06 -8.03 19.20
CA ASN A 5 -20.70 -9.40 18.84
C ASN A 5 -21.41 -10.37 19.81
N LYS A 6 -22.30 -11.22 19.27
CA LYS A 6 -22.81 -12.40 19.97
C LYS A 6 -21.67 -13.41 20.09
N ILE A 7 -21.02 -13.42 21.24
CA ILE A 7 -20.28 -14.57 21.76
C ILE A 7 -20.88 -14.85 23.15
N LYS A 8 -21.29 -16.10 23.38
CA LYS A 8 -21.86 -16.57 24.64
C LYS A 8 -20.81 -16.52 25.76
N GLY A 9 -21.22 -16.09 26.95
CA GLY A 9 -20.52 -16.36 28.22
C GLY A 9 -19.93 -15.11 28.88
N ASP A 10 -20.26 -14.93 30.16
CA ASP A 10 -19.88 -13.88 31.12
C ASP A 10 -18.54 -13.16 30.87
N GLY A 11 -18.56 -11.82 30.82
CA GLY A 11 -17.33 -11.02 30.69
C GLY A 11 -17.50 -9.51 30.73
N GLN A 12 -18.58 -9.00 31.34
CA GLN A 12 -18.89 -7.56 31.30
C GLN A 12 -17.98 -6.73 32.24
N ASP A 13 -17.36 -7.35 33.24
CA ASP A 13 -16.39 -6.74 34.16
C ASP A 13 -14.93 -6.83 33.66
N GLU A 14 -14.59 -7.83 32.83
CA GLU A 14 -13.26 -7.95 32.20
C GLU A 14 -13.05 -6.96 31.06
N ARG A 15 -14.07 -6.63 30.26
CA ARG A 15 -13.94 -5.65 29.15
C ARG A 15 -13.69 -4.21 29.60
N LEU A 16 -14.21 -3.83 30.77
CA LEU A 16 -13.93 -2.52 31.38
C LEU A 16 -12.49 -2.48 31.91
N LYS A 17 -11.99 -3.61 32.42
CA LYS A 17 -10.59 -3.77 32.80
C LYS A 17 -9.69 -3.81 31.56
N GLU A 18 -10.06 -4.45 30.46
CA GLU A 18 -9.29 -4.46 29.19
C GLU A 18 -9.19 -3.07 28.56
N LYS A 19 -10.28 -2.29 28.51
CA LYS A 19 -10.22 -0.88 28.04
C LYS A 19 -9.34 0.00 28.94
N ALA A 20 -9.35 -0.25 30.24
CA ALA A 20 -8.52 0.48 31.21
C ALA A 20 -7.06 -0.02 31.28
N VAL A 21 -6.80 -1.26 30.86
CA VAL A 21 -5.47 -1.88 30.77
C VAL A 21 -4.81 -1.52 29.45
N GLN A 22 -5.56 -1.42 28.34
CA GLN A 22 -5.08 -0.90 27.07
C GLN A 22 -4.67 0.58 27.16
N SER A 23 -5.31 1.38 28.01
CA SER A 23 -4.86 2.77 28.26
C SER A 23 -3.69 2.90 29.22
N ARG A 24 -3.35 1.86 30.01
CA ARG A 24 -2.32 1.91 31.05
C ARG A 24 -1.02 1.21 30.72
N LEU A 25 -1.00 0.28 29.76
CA LEU A 25 0.23 -0.46 29.37
C LEU A 25 1.22 0.37 28.53
N PHE A 26 0.88 1.60 28.12
CA PHE A 26 1.78 2.54 27.45
C PHE A 26 2.04 3.82 28.27
N THR A 27 1.92 3.76 29.59
CA THR A 27 2.33 4.87 30.46
C THR A 27 3.73 4.64 31.00
N ASN A 28 4.73 4.87 30.16
CA ASN A 28 6.05 5.30 30.59
C ASN A 28 6.46 6.51 29.74
N ASN A 29 6.18 7.68 30.31
CA ASN A 29 6.87 8.96 30.19
C ASN A 29 7.37 9.37 28.79
N ASP A 30 6.42 9.67 27.92
CA ASP A 30 6.28 10.94 27.18
C ASP A 30 5.13 10.70 26.19
N THR A 31 3.88 10.90 26.62
CA THR A 31 2.73 10.77 25.71
C THR A 31 2.77 11.92 24.72
N VAL A 32 3.49 11.73 23.62
CA VAL A 32 3.42 12.58 22.44
C VAL A 32 1.97 12.55 21.98
N ARG A 33 1.23 13.62 22.27
CA ARG A 33 -0.14 13.79 21.79
C ARG A 33 -0.11 13.77 20.27
N ALA A 34 -0.96 12.96 19.65
CA ALA A 34 -1.08 12.91 18.20
C ALA A 34 -1.36 14.30 17.63
N LYS A 35 -0.66 14.67 16.56
CA LYS A 35 -0.81 15.98 15.89
C LYS A 35 -2.12 16.07 15.11
N PHE A 36 -2.57 14.94 14.57
CA PHE A 36 -3.79 14.81 13.79
C PHE A 36 -4.29 13.35 13.80
N THR A 37 -5.52 13.16 13.35
CA THR A 37 -6.15 11.85 13.23
C THR A 37 -6.38 11.50 11.76
N PHE A 38 -6.29 10.21 11.44
CA PHE A 38 -6.58 9.72 10.09
C PHE A 38 -7.24 8.36 10.11
N ILE A 39 -7.86 8.01 8.99
CA ILE A 39 -8.37 6.66 8.73
C ILE A 39 -7.64 6.02 7.55
N ASP A 40 -7.49 4.70 7.58
CA ASP A 40 -6.74 3.90 6.59
C ASP A 40 -7.68 2.90 5.90
N LEU A 41 -8.25 3.28 4.76
CA LEU A 41 -9.14 2.42 3.97
C LEU A 41 -8.34 1.59 2.96
N PHE A 42 -8.76 0.34 2.75
CA PHE A 42 -8.01 -0.63 1.94
C PHE A 42 -6.58 -0.78 2.47
N ALA A 43 -6.48 -0.91 3.80
CA ALA A 43 -5.25 -0.71 4.55
C ALA A 43 -4.13 -1.67 4.13
N GLY A 44 -4.48 -2.84 3.60
CA GLY A 44 -3.53 -3.90 3.26
C GLY A 44 -2.67 -4.24 4.47
N ILE A 45 -1.38 -3.91 4.36
CA ILE A 45 -0.39 -4.12 5.42
C ILE A 45 0.08 -2.82 6.10
N GLY A 46 -0.68 -1.73 5.94
CA GLY A 46 -0.48 -0.48 6.67
C GLY A 46 0.61 0.44 6.11
N GLY A 47 0.80 0.46 4.78
CA GLY A 47 1.77 1.38 4.16
C GLY A 47 1.42 2.85 4.36
N PHE A 48 0.15 3.23 4.21
CA PHE A 48 -0.35 4.56 4.58
C PHE A 48 -0.22 4.81 6.07
N ARG A 49 -0.61 3.85 6.91
CA ARG A 49 -0.48 3.97 8.37
C ARG A 49 0.95 4.29 8.81
N ILE A 50 1.96 3.57 8.33
CA ILE A 50 3.36 3.86 8.67
C ILE A 50 3.74 5.28 8.24
N ALA A 51 3.44 5.67 7.00
CA ALA A 51 3.75 7.00 6.49
C ALA A 51 3.12 8.13 7.33
N MET A 52 1.85 7.98 7.69
CA MET A 52 1.11 8.97 8.47
C MET A 52 1.54 9.01 9.95
N GLN A 53 1.81 7.84 10.56
CA GLN A 53 2.30 7.76 11.94
C GLN A 53 3.70 8.34 12.08
N ASN A 54 4.58 8.17 11.08
CA ASN A 54 5.90 8.80 11.05
C ASN A 54 5.83 10.34 11.07
N LEU A 55 4.70 10.91 10.66
CA LEU A 55 4.43 12.35 10.68
C LEU A 55 3.64 12.80 11.93
N GLY A 56 3.46 11.92 12.92
CA GLY A 56 2.77 12.21 14.18
C GLY A 56 1.24 12.03 14.14
N GLY A 57 0.73 11.30 13.14
CA GLY A 57 -0.69 10.97 13.02
C GLY A 57 -1.12 9.79 13.88
N GLU A 58 -2.37 9.79 14.34
CA GLU A 58 -3.05 8.66 14.98
C GLU A 58 -4.05 8.02 14.03
N CYS A 59 -3.92 6.70 13.82
CA CYS A 59 -4.87 5.92 13.02
C CYS A 59 -6.09 5.59 13.88
N VAL A 60 -7.23 6.24 13.63
CA VAL A 60 -8.45 6.06 14.44
C VAL A 60 -9.44 5.06 13.84
N PHE A 61 -9.20 4.61 12.60
CA PHE A 61 -9.95 3.56 11.93
C PHE A 61 -9.13 2.95 10.80
N SER A 62 -9.24 1.63 10.60
CA SER A 62 -8.67 0.95 9.43
C SER A 62 -9.62 -0.11 8.89
N SER A 63 -9.64 -0.32 7.57
CA SER A 63 -10.46 -1.35 6.93
C SER A 63 -9.66 -2.16 5.90
N GLU A 64 -9.71 -3.48 6.05
CA GLU A 64 -9.07 -4.48 5.19
C GLU A 64 -9.84 -5.81 5.28
N TRP A 65 -10.20 -6.38 4.12
CA TRP A 65 -10.99 -7.61 4.02
C TRP A 65 -10.15 -8.89 3.85
N ASP A 66 -8.89 -8.81 3.43
CA ASP A 66 -8.04 -9.97 3.19
C ASP A 66 -7.48 -10.48 4.52
N GLU A 67 -7.92 -11.66 4.93
CA GLU A 67 -7.55 -12.26 6.22
C GLU A 67 -6.02 -12.37 6.44
N LYS A 68 -5.23 -12.57 5.37
CA LYS A 68 -3.77 -12.61 5.51
C LYS A 68 -3.19 -11.22 5.70
N ALA A 69 -3.73 -10.20 5.02
CA ALA A 69 -3.35 -8.81 5.24
C ALA A 69 -3.69 -8.37 6.67
N LYS A 70 -4.89 -8.71 7.18
CA LYS A 70 -5.30 -8.46 8.58
C LYS A 70 -4.32 -9.09 9.58
N GLN A 71 -3.90 -10.33 9.35
CA GLN A 71 -2.90 -11.01 10.18
C GLN A 71 -1.56 -10.24 10.21
N THR A 72 -1.07 -9.79 9.05
CA THR A 72 0.16 -8.98 8.98
C THR A 72 -0.03 -7.62 9.65
N TYR A 73 -1.17 -6.97 9.46
CA TYR A 73 -1.50 -5.69 10.07
C TYR A 73 -1.51 -5.80 11.60
N GLU A 74 -2.24 -6.77 12.16
CA GLU A 74 -2.31 -7.02 13.60
C GLU A 74 -0.93 -7.28 14.21
N ALA A 75 -0.09 -8.07 13.55
CA ALA A 75 1.25 -8.36 14.07
C ALA A 75 2.15 -7.12 14.20
N ASN A 76 1.89 -6.09 13.39
CA ASN A 76 2.69 -4.86 13.33
C ASN A 76 2.09 -3.71 14.14
N PHE A 77 0.76 -3.62 14.24
CA PHE A 77 0.06 -2.49 14.84
C PHE A 77 -0.74 -2.84 16.09
N GLY A 78 -0.89 -4.14 16.42
CA GLY A 78 -1.67 -4.59 17.59
C GLY A 78 -3.18 -4.47 17.43
N GLU A 79 -3.65 -4.13 16.23
CA GLU A 79 -5.06 -3.89 15.90
C GLU A 79 -5.45 -4.73 14.68
N VAL A 80 -6.66 -5.28 14.70
CA VAL A 80 -7.23 -5.96 13.55
C VAL A 80 -8.10 -4.95 12.77
N PRO A 81 -7.82 -4.68 11.48
CA PRO A 81 -8.67 -3.82 10.68
C PRO A 81 -10.12 -4.31 10.62
N PHE A 82 -11.05 -3.37 10.45
CA PHE A 82 -12.44 -3.71 10.11
C PHE A 82 -12.50 -4.40 8.75
N GLY A 83 -13.56 -5.18 8.52
CA GLY A 83 -13.69 -6.00 7.30
C GLY A 83 -14.11 -5.20 6.07
N ASP A 84 -15.01 -5.79 5.28
CA ASP A 84 -15.52 -5.25 4.02
C ASP A 84 -16.14 -3.85 4.22
N ILE A 85 -15.52 -2.83 3.59
CA ILE A 85 -15.93 -1.44 3.69
C ILE A 85 -17.23 -1.14 2.96
N THR A 86 -17.70 -2.04 2.08
CA THR A 86 -18.99 -1.86 1.38
C THR A 86 -20.19 -2.06 2.31
N LEU A 87 -19.98 -2.71 3.46
CA LEU A 87 -21.02 -2.99 4.43
C LEU A 87 -21.27 -1.78 5.35
N GLU A 88 -22.55 -1.43 5.54
CA GLU A 88 -22.93 -0.31 6.42
C GLU A 88 -22.52 -0.54 7.88
N GLU A 89 -22.51 -1.78 8.37
CA GLU A 89 -22.01 -2.12 9.71
C GLU A 89 -20.52 -1.77 9.90
N THR A 90 -19.71 -1.90 8.84
CA THR A 90 -18.31 -1.46 8.83
C THR A 90 -18.24 0.07 8.83
N LYS A 91 -19.02 0.74 7.97
CA LYS A 91 -19.04 2.21 7.87
C LYS A 91 -19.50 2.89 9.18
N GLN A 92 -20.40 2.26 9.93
CA GLN A 92 -20.85 2.73 11.25
C GLN A 92 -19.76 2.70 12.33
N CYS A 93 -18.67 1.96 12.11
CA CYS A 93 -17.54 1.92 13.03
C CYS A 93 -16.54 3.06 12.79
N ILE A 94 -16.68 3.83 11.71
CA ILE A 94 -15.84 5.00 11.43
C ILE A 94 -16.18 6.11 12.45
N PRO A 95 -15.18 6.70 13.14
CA PRO A 95 -15.41 7.83 14.03
C PRO A 95 -16.15 8.98 13.34
N GLU A 96 -17.04 9.67 14.06
CA GLU A 96 -17.79 10.81 13.49
C GLU A 96 -16.87 11.87 12.90
N GLN A 97 -15.74 12.13 13.56
CA GLN A 97 -14.74 13.10 13.14
C GLN A 97 -13.35 12.47 13.09
N PHE A 98 -12.62 12.83 12.04
CA PHE A 98 -11.20 12.58 11.86
C PHE A 98 -10.68 13.60 10.85
N ASP A 99 -9.37 13.83 10.79
CA ASP A 99 -8.87 14.91 9.96
C ASP A 99 -8.55 14.49 8.52
N VAL A 100 -7.96 13.31 8.32
CA VAL A 100 -7.50 12.86 6.99
C VAL A 100 -8.04 11.47 6.64
N LEU A 101 -8.55 11.30 5.41
CA LEU A 101 -8.87 9.99 4.85
C LEU A 101 -7.74 9.49 3.94
N CYS A 102 -7.20 8.30 4.19
CA CYS A 102 -6.26 7.63 3.30
C CYS A 102 -6.92 6.43 2.60
N ALA A 103 -6.70 6.25 1.30
CA ALA A 103 -7.22 5.09 0.57
C ALA A 103 -6.38 4.72 -0.67
N GLY A 104 -5.80 3.52 -0.68
CA GLY A 104 -5.24 2.88 -1.87
C GLY A 104 -6.26 1.94 -2.52
N PHE A 105 -7.30 2.51 -3.14
CA PHE A 105 -8.44 1.73 -3.60
C PHE A 105 -8.14 0.93 -4.89
N PRO A 106 -8.72 -0.27 -5.09
CA PRO A 106 -8.52 -1.04 -6.31
C PRO A 106 -9.01 -0.32 -7.58
N CYS A 107 -8.24 -0.41 -8.67
CA CYS A 107 -8.62 0.15 -9.98
C CYS A 107 -9.76 -0.65 -10.61
N GLN A 108 -10.93 -0.03 -10.81
CA GLN A 108 -12.11 -0.64 -11.44
C GLN A 108 -12.64 0.27 -12.55
N ALA A 109 -13.26 -0.32 -13.58
CA ALA A 109 -13.98 0.45 -14.60
C ALA A 109 -15.34 0.88 -14.07
N PHE A 110 -15.72 2.14 -14.31
CA PHE A 110 -17.07 2.64 -14.03
C PHE A 110 -17.96 2.40 -15.25
N SER A 111 -19.10 1.74 -15.07
CA SER A 111 -20.12 1.71 -16.12
C SER A 111 -20.76 3.09 -16.22
N ILE A 112 -20.75 3.68 -17.42
CA ILE A 112 -21.46 4.93 -17.74
C ILE A 112 -22.95 4.60 -17.84
N ALA A 113 -23.60 4.29 -16.72
CA ALA A 113 -25.04 4.40 -16.61
C ALA A 113 -25.34 5.86 -16.24
N GLY A 114 -26.13 6.53 -17.08
CA GLY A 114 -26.70 7.85 -16.80
C GLY A 114 -25.79 9.06 -17.00
N ARG A 115 -25.88 9.68 -18.18
CA ARG A 115 -25.49 11.09 -18.39
C ARG A 115 -26.27 12.10 -17.52
N ARG A 116 -27.04 11.69 -16.50
CA ARG A 116 -27.98 12.53 -15.73
C ARG A 116 -28.35 12.03 -14.31
N GLY A 117 -27.56 11.18 -13.66
CA GLY A 117 -27.82 10.79 -12.26
C GLY A 117 -26.55 10.97 -11.45
N GLY A 118 -26.64 11.63 -10.29
CA GLY A 118 -25.49 11.79 -9.38
C GLY A 118 -25.03 10.44 -8.77
N PHE A 119 -24.56 10.47 -7.53
CA PHE A 119 -24.07 9.32 -6.74
C PHE A 119 -24.89 8.01 -6.82
N GLU A 120 -26.15 8.03 -7.25
CA GLU A 120 -27.06 6.88 -7.28
C GLU A 120 -26.81 5.89 -8.44
N ASP A 121 -26.12 6.32 -9.51
CA ASP A 121 -26.01 5.53 -10.77
C ASP A 121 -24.78 4.61 -10.84
N THR A 122 -23.92 4.60 -9.81
CA THR A 122 -22.64 3.88 -9.82
C THR A 122 -22.46 2.91 -8.65
N ARG A 123 -23.57 2.31 -8.22
CA ARG A 123 -23.59 1.22 -7.24
C ARG A 123 -22.67 0.07 -7.71
N GLY A 124 -21.59 -0.19 -6.96
CA GLY A 124 -20.77 -1.39 -7.14
C GLY A 124 -19.27 -1.21 -7.36
N THR A 125 -18.70 0.00 -7.24
CA THR A 125 -17.24 0.18 -7.26
C THR A 125 -16.73 0.87 -6.01
N LEU A 126 -15.54 0.43 -5.55
CA LEU A 126 -14.97 0.78 -4.24
C LEU A 126 -14.61 2.27 -4.10
N PHE A 127 -14.44 2.99 -5.22
CA PHE A 127 -14.29 4.44 -5.18
C PHE A 127 -15.54 5.14 -4.65
N PHE A 128 -16.76 4.67 -4.98
CA PHE A 128 -17.97 5.32 -4.48
C PHE A 128 -18.20 5.06 -2.99
N ASP A 129 -17.72 3.95 -2.44
CA ASP A 129 -17.67 3.76 -0.99
C ASP A 129 -16.75 4.80 -0.32
N VAL A 130 -15.57 5.08 -0.92
CA VAL A 130 -14.69 6.16 -0.45
C VAL A 130 -15.41 7.51 -0.54
N ALA A 131 -16.02 7.82 -1.68
CA ALA A 131 -16.69 9.08 -1.93
C ALA A 131 -17.90 9.26 -0.98
N GLU A 132 -18.62 8.19 -0.65
CA GLU A 132 -19.69 8.18 0.36
C GLU A 132 -19.16 8.50 1.76
N ILE A 133 -18.02 7.90 2.15
CA ILE A 133 -17.38 8.16 3.45
C ILE A 133 -16.90 9.63 3.52
N ILE A 134 -16.28 10.15 2.45
CA ILE A 134 -15.88 11.57 2.36
C ILE A 134 -17.12 12.48 2.49
N ARG A 135 -18.24 12.13 1.85
CA ARG A 135 -19.50 12.87 1.95
C ARG A 135 -20.05 12.88 3.38
N ARG A 136 -20.03 11.71 4.05
CA ARG A 136 -20.59 11.50 5.39
C ARG A 136 -19.78 12.20 6.49
N HIS A 137 -18.45 12.05 6.46
CA HIS A 137 -17.58 12.50 7.55
C HIS A 137 -16.86 13.82 7.28
N ARG A 138 -16.84 14.27 6.02
CA ARG A 138 -16.26 15.54 5.61
C ARG A 138 -14.84 15.78 6.19
N PRO A 139 -13.86 14.88 5.99
CA PRO A 139 -12.50 15.11 6.52
C PRO A 139 -11.89 16.41 5.99
N LYS A 140 -10.93 16.99 6.71
CA LYS A 140 -10.23 18.21 6.28
C LYS A 140 -9.46 17.99 4.98
N ALA A 141 -8.90 16.79 4.82
CA ALA A 141 -8.27 16.35 3.58
C ALA A 141 -8.50 14.86 3.29
N PHE A 142 -8.24 14.47 2.05
CA PHE A 142 -8.08 13.06 1.69
C PHE A 142 -6.79 12.87 0.88
N PHE A 143 -6.27 11.65 0.91
CA PHE A 143 -5.14 11.22 0.13
C PHE A 143 -5.45 9.84 -0.46
N LEU A 144 -5.70 9.81 -1.77
CA LEU A 144 -5.98 8.62 -2.54
C LEU A 144 -4.78 8.21 -3.40
N GLU A 145 -4.58 6.91 -3.54
CA GLU A 145 -3.55 6.31 -4.40
C GLU A 145 -4.17 5.37 -5.43
N ASN A 146 -3.58 5.33 -6.62
CA ASN A 146 -3.90 4.32 -7.62
C ASN A 146 -2.73 4.06 -8.60
N VAL A 147 -2.88 3.06 -9.46
CA VAL A 147 -1.90 2.75 -10.51
C VAL A 147 -1.82 3.88 -11.54
N LYS A 148 -0.61 4.13 -12.09
CA LYS A 148 -0.39 5.11 -13.19
C LYS A 148 -1.36 4.92 -14.37
N GLY A 149 -1.76 3.67 -14.64
CA GLY A 149 -2.69 3.34 -15.71
C GLY A 149 -4.07 4.00 -15.59
N LEU A 150 -4.47 4.47 -14.41
CA LEU A 150 -5.73 5.16 -14.19
C LEU A 150 -5.90 6.40 -15.09
N THR A 151 -4.80 7.09 -15.42
CA THR A 151 -4.81 8.29 -16.28
C THR A 151 -5.36 8.02 -17.69
N ASN A 152 -5.13 6.83 -18.21
CA ASN A 152 -5.57 6.41 -19.54
C ASN A 152 -6.71 5.38 -19.48
N HIS A 153 -7.11 4.97 -18.28
CA HIS A 153 -8.12 3.95 -18.08
C HIS A 153 -9.46 4.41 -18.67
N ASP A 154 -10.09 3.52 -19.45
CA ASP A 154 -11.31 3.83 -20.19
C ASP A 154 -11.24 5.15 -21.00
N ARG A 155 -10.09 5.37 -21.67
CA ARG A 155 -9.78 6.60 -22.44
C ARG A 155 -9.84 7.87 -21.58
N GLY A 156 -9.44 7.77 -20.30
CA GLY A 156 -9.40 8.87 -19.33
C GLY A 156 -10.73 9.13 -18.62
N ARG A 157 -11.83 8.47 -19.01
CA ARG A 157 -13.16 8.70 -18.43
C ARG A 157 -13.23 8.33 -16.95
N THR A 158 -12.48 7.32 -16.52
CA THR A 158 -12.45 6.87 -15.12
C THR A 158 -11.86 7.95 -14.21
N LEU A 159 -10.68 8.49 -14.55
CA LEU A 159 -10.08 9.58 -13.77
C LEU A 159 -10.96 10.83 -13.79
N GLN A 160 -11.53 11.18 -14.94
CA GLN A 160 -12.43 12.34 -15.04
C GLN A 160 -13.67 12.18 -14.14
N THR A 161 -14.26 10.99 -14.07
CA THR A 161 -15.39 10.72 -13.17
C THR A 161 -14.98 10.90 -11.71
N ILE A 162 -13.83 10.35 -11.31
CA ILE A 162 -13.29 10.54 -9.95
C ILE A 162 -13.12 12.02 -9.63
N LEU A 163 -12.47 12.78 -10.50
CA LEU A 163 -12.21 14.20 -10.27
C LEU A 163 -13.51 15.01 -10.22
N ASN A 164 -14.48 14.75 -11.09
CA ASN A 164 -15.78 15.40 -11.06
C ASN A 164 -16.53 15.10 -9.76
N THR A 165 -16.54 13.85 -9.30
CA THR A 165 -17.17 13.51 -8.01
C THR A 165 -16.50 14.21 -6.84
N LEU A 166 -15.17 14.26 -6.80
CA LEU A 166 -14.46 14.91 -5.70
C LEU A 166 -14.61 16.45 -5.73
N ARG A 167 -14.54 17.06 -6.92
CA ARG A 167 -14.57 18.52 -7.11
C ARG A 167 -16.00 19.08 -7.10
N GLU A 168 -16.88 18.53 -7.92
CA GLU A 168 -18.22 19.07 -8.16
C GLU A 168 -19.25 18.51 -7.17
N ASP A 169 -19.30 17.18 -6.99
CA ASP A 169 -20.32 16.56 -6.12
C ASP A 169 -20.00 16.73 -4.63
N LEU A 170 -18.72 16.62 -4.27
CA LEU A 170 -18.26 16.73 -2.88
C LEU A 170 -17.71 18.13 -2.53
N GLY A 171 -17.46 19.00 -3.49
CA GLY A 171 -17.02 20.38 -3.21
C GLY A 171 -15.65 20.47 -2.53
N TYR A 172 -14.73 19.55 -2.82
CA TYR A 172 -13.34 19.64 -2.36
C TYR A 172 -12.49 20.39 -3.38
N PHE A 173 -11.52 21.17 -2.90
CA PHE A 173 -10.42 21.61 -3.75
C PHE A 173 -9.50 20.43 -4.00
N VAL A 174 -9.38 20.01 -5.25
CA VAL A 174 -8.53 18.89 -5.68
C VAL A 174 -7.59 19.41 -6.76
N PRO A 175 -6.28 19.63 -6.48
CA PRO A 175 -5.30 19.97 -7.51
C PRO A 175 -5.25 18.91 -8.61
N GLU A 176 -4.56 19.20 -9.70
CA GLU A 176 -4.32 18.17 -10.72
C GLU A 176 -3.50 17.02 -10.14
N PRO A 177 -3.93 15.75 -10.28
CA PRO A 177 -3.18 14.60 -9.77
C PRO A 177 -1.80 14.46 -10.41
N GLU A 178 -0.82 14.02 -9.63
CA GLU A 178 0.53 13.78 -10.12
C GLU A 178 0.91 12.30 -10.13
N ILE A 179 1.77 11.95 -11.09
CA ILE A 179 2.45 10.65 -11.13
C ILE A 179 3.74 10.77 -10.34
N VAL A 180 3.81 10.06 -9.22
CA VAL A 180 4.98 10.01 -8.35
C VAL A 180 5.66 8.66 -8.49
N ASN A 181 6.99 8.66 -8.65
CA ASN A 181 7.78 7.44 -8.76
C ASN A 181 8.55 7.18 -7.47
N ALA A 182 8.39 5.99 -6.88
CA ALA A 182 9.03 5.63 -5.62
C ALA A 182 10.55 5.82 -5.63
N LYS A 183 11.22 5.62 -6.78
CA LYS A 183 12.68 5.80 -6.90
C LYS A 183 13.18 7.21 -6.57
N ASP A 184 12.32 8.21 -6.74
CA ASP A 184 12.67 9.60 -6.50
C ASP A 184 12.61 9.95 -4.98
N PHE A 185 12.13 9.01 -4.16
CA PHE A 185 11.93 9.17 -2.71
C PHE A 185 12.76 8.16 -1.88
N GLY A 186 13.94 7.78 -2.38
CA GLY A 186 14.94 7.06 -1.58
C GLY A 186 14.74 5.56 -1.47
N VAL A 187 14.08 4.92 -2.44
CA VAL A 187 14.04 3.44 -2.55
C VAL A 187 14.41 2.98 -3.96
N PRO A 188 15.08 1.84 -4.15
CA PRO A 188 15.60 1.45 -5.46
C PRO A 188 14.54 0.75 -6.34
N GLN A 189 13.37 1.37 -6.52
CA GLN A 189 12.25 0.79 -7.25
C GLN A 189 11.59 1.76 -8.23
N ASN A 190 11.54 1.39 -9.51
CA ASN A 190 10.70 2.08 -10.49
C ASN A 190 9.23 1.69 -10.30
N ARG A 191 8.50 2.45 -9.47
CA ARG A 191 7.07 2.26 -9.17
C ARG A 191 6.35 3.59 -9.25
N GLU A 192 5.74 3.83 -10.41
CA GLU A 192 4.91 5.01 -10.66
C GLU A 192 3.48 4.79 -10.17
N ARG A 193 2.94 5.76 -9.44
CA ARG A 193 1.56 5.81 -8.94
C ARG A 193 0.96 7.18 -9.13
N ILE A 194 -0.34 7.22 -9.40
CA ILE A 194 -1.09 8.46 -9.38
C ILE A 194 -1.53 8.72 -7.95
N PHE A 195 -1.29 9.94 -7.48
CA PHE A 195 -1.74 10.40 -6.18
C PHE A 195 -2.75 11.51 -6.35
N ILE A 196 -3.88 11.40 -5.66
CA ILE A 196 -4.97 12.37 -5.70
C ILE A 196 -5.18 12.88 -4.28
N VAL A 197 -4.86 14.15 -4.05
CA VAL A 197 -5.09 14.82 -2.76
C VAL A 197 -6.24 15.80 -2.90
N GLY A 198 -6.98 16.04 -1.82
CA GLY A 198 -8.01 17.06 -1.83
C GLY A 198 -8.25 17.64 -0.46
N PHE A 199 -8.72 18.88 -0.45
CA PHE A 199 -8.90 19.71 0.74
C PHE A 199 -10.33 20.21 0.82
N ARG A 200 -10.92 20.15 2.01
CA ARG A 200 -12.31 20.57 2.21
C ARG A 200 -12.45 22.06 1.94
N GLY A 201 -13.54 22.48 1.30
CA GLY A 201 -13.69 23.85 0.78
C GLY A 201 -13.58 24.98 1.82
N ASP A 202 -13.78 24.69 3.10
CA ASP A 202 -13.68 25.61 4.25
C ASP A 202 -12.27 25.70 4.87
N THR A 203 -11.28 24.97 4.33
CA THR A 203 -9.89 25.02 4.80
C THR A 203 -9.10 26.22 4.27
N ASP A 204 -9.71 27.06 3.42
CA ASP A 204 -9.07 28.17 2.68
C ASP A 204 -7.86 27.78 1.81
N ILE A 205 -7.57 26.48 1.67
CA ILE A 205 -6.51 25.96 0.79
C ILE A 205 -7.01 26.02 -0.65
N LYS A 206 -6.33 26.82 -1.48
CA LYS A 206 -6.62 27.00 -2.92
C LYS A 206 -5.49 26.54 -3.84
N TYR A 207 -4.40 26.04 -3.26
CA TYR A 207 -3.24 25.57 -3.99
C TYR A 207 -2.46 24.54 -3.16
N PHE A 208 -1.87 23.59 -3.87
CA PHE A 208 -1.06 22.50 -3.35
C PHE A 208 0.02 22.17 -4.35
N GLU A 209 1.20 21.83 -3.84
CA GLU A 209 2.33 21.33 -4.63
C GLU A 209 2.71 19.95 -4.08
N TYR A 210 2.91 19.01 -4.99
CA TYR A 210 3.46 17.70 -4.66
C TYR A 210 4.94 17.83 -4.29
N PRO A 211 5.50 16.88 -3.52
CA PRO A 211 6.87 16.98 -3.07
C PRO A 211 7.85 16.81 -4.22
N GLU A 212 8.92 17.60 -4.20
CA GLU A 212 10.05 17.43 -5.10
C GLU A 212 10.81 16.11 -4.82
N PRO A 213 11.43 15.50 -5.84
CA PRO A 213 12.36 14.40 -5.67
C PRO A 213 13.43 14.69 -4.63
N THR A 214 13.72 13.69 -3.78
CA THR A 214 14.72 13.82 -2.70
C THR A 214 16.17 13.91 -3.21
N GLY A 215 16.42 13.50 -4.46
CA GLY A 215 17.76 13.38 -5.04
C GLY A 215 18.59 12.21 -4.50
N ILE A 216 18.09 11.48 -3.50
CA ILE A 216 18.78 10.34 -2.88
C ILE A 216 18.89 9.20 -3.89
N GLN A 217 20.12 8.87 -4.28
CA GLN A 217 20.39 7.74 -5.14
C GLN A 217 20.42 6.46 -4.33
N THR A 218 19.69 5.44 -4.79
CA THR A 218 19.66 4.11 -4.17
C THR A 218 19.75 3.04 -5.24
N ALA A 219 20.23 1.86 -4.85
CA ALA A 219 20.33 0.69 -5.71
C ALA A 219 19.97 -0.60 -4.96
N PHE A 220 19.78 -1.70 -5.69
CA PHE A 220 19.43 -2.99 -5.09
C PHE A 220 20.40 -3.42 -3.98
N ARG A 221 21.70 -3.15 -4.11
CA ARG A 221 22.70 -3.47 -3.09
C ARG A 221 22.38 -2.90 -1.70
N ASP A 222 21.69 -1.76 -1.65
CA ASP A 222 21.37 -1.06 -0.40
C ASP A 222 20.26 -1.77 0.39
N ILE A 223 19.45 -2.60 -0.29
CA ILE A 223 18.33 -3.35 0.30
C ILE A 223 18.56 -4.86 0.38
N ARG A 224 19.63 -5.36 -0.26
CA ARG A 224 19.95 -6.78 -0.36
C ARG A 224 20.17 -7.40 1.02
N GLU A 225 19.80 -8.68 1.19
CA GLU A 225 20.13 -9.42 2.41
C GLU A 225 21.64 -9.47 2.65
N LYS A 226 22.05 -9.15 3.88
CA LYS A 226 23.45 -9.12 4.32
C LYS A 226 24.08 -10.51 4.30
N ASP A 227 23.31 -11.50 4.72
CA ASP A 227 23.72 -12.90 4.73
C ASP A 227 23.19 -13.66 3.51
N THR A 228 23.78 -14.83 3.26
CA THR A 228 23.28 -15.76 2.24
C THR A 228 21.84 -16.17 2.57
N VAL A 229 20.97 -16.06 1.57
CA VAL A 229 19.55 -16.43 1.75
C VAL A 229 19.33 -17.94 1.65
N PRO A 230 18.26 -18.48 2.26
CA PRO A 230 17.93 -19.89 2.15
C PRO A 230 17.75 -20.39 0.71
N THR A 231 18.09 -21.65 0.47
CA THR A 231 18.08 -22.32 -0.85
C THR A 231 16.72 -22.24 -1.56
N LYS A 232 15.60 -22.17 -0.82
CA LYS A 232 14.23 -22.00 -1.38
C LYS A 232 14.06 -20.76 -2.28
N TYR A 233 14.91 -19.75 -2.16
CA TYR A 233 14.82 -18.54 -3.01
C TYR A 233 15.54 -18.68 -4.35
N TYR A 234 16.46 -19.64 -4.47
CA TYR A 234 17.19 -19.91 -5.70
C TYR A 234 16.33 -20.68 -6.69
N LEU A 235 16.42 -20.31 -7.97
CA LEU A 235 15.62 -20.96 -9.00
C LEU A 235 16.18 -22.34 -9.34
N SER A 236 15.30 -23.28 -9.68
CA SER A 236 15.74 -24.54 -10.30
C SER A 236 16.19 -24.31 -11.74
N THR A 237 17.14 -25.10 -12.23
CA THR A 237 17.62 -25.09 -13.63
C THR A 237 16.46 -25.17 -14.63
N GLN A 238 15.51 -26.08 -14.41
CA GLN A 238 14.35 -26.23 -15.29
C GLN A 238 13.45 -24.98 -15.37
N TYR A 239 13.31 -24.26 -14.24
CA TYR A 239 12.51 -23.03 -14.23
C TYR A 239 13.26 -21.90 -14.95
N ILE A 240 14.58 -21.78 -14.77
CA ILE A 240 15.40 -20.83 -15.55
C ILE A 240 15.28 -21.10 -17.04
N ASP A 241 15.35 -22.37 -17.47
CA ASP A 241 15.19 -22.72 -18.88
C ASP A 241 13.81 -22.35 -19.42
N THR A 242 12.78 -22.48 -18.58
CA THR A 242 11.43 -22.03 -18.92
C THR A 242 11.37 -20.52 -19.11
N LEU A 243 12.02 -19.75 -18.24
CA LEU A 243 12.11 -18.29 -18.33
C LEU A 243 12.91 -17.83 -19.56
N ARG A 244 14.02 -18.50 -19.87
CA ARG A 244 14.83 -18.26 -21.08
C ARG A 244 14.01 -18.50 -22.36
N LYS A 245 13.36 -19.66 -22.46
CA LYS A 245 12.48 -19.99 -23.59
C LYS A 245 11.28 -19.04 -23.69
N HIS A 246 10.74 -18.60 -22.56
CA HIS A 246 9.67 -17.61 -22.55
C HIS A 246 10.13 -16.26 -23.11
N LYS A 247 11.27 -15.74 -22.62
CA LYS A 247 11.85 -14.47 -23.10
C LYS A 247 12.14 -14.51 -24.60
N GLN A 248 12.81 -15.57 -25.07
CA GLN A 248 13.10 -15.75 -26.50
C GLN A 248 11.84 -15.71 -27.38
N ARG A 249 10.78 -16.42 -26.99
CA ARG A 249 9.50 -16.42 -27.73
C ARG A 249 8.83 -15.05 -27.80
N HIS A 250 9.06 -14.17 -26.83
CA HIS A 250 8.54 -12.81 -26.86
C HIS A 250 9.40 -11.88 -27.71
N GLU A 251 10.72 -12.02 -27.64
CA GLU A 251 11.68 -11.30 -28.48
C GLU A 251 11.43 -11.61 -29.97
N GLU A 252 11.21 -12.87 -30.33
CA GLU A 252 10.84 -13.30 -31.70
C GLU A 252 9.54 -12.65 -32.22
N LYS A 253 8.65 -12.24 -31.32
CA LYS A 253 7.41 -11.53 -31.64
C LYS A 253 7.55 -10.00 -31.61
N GLY A 254 8.77 -9.48 -31.44
CA GLY A 254 9.03 -8.05 -31.31
C GLY A 254 8.59 -7.44 -29.97
N ASN A 255 8.37 -8.28 -28.94
CA ASN A 255 7.94 -7.83 -27.61
C ASN A 255 9.09 -7.93 -26.60
N GLY A 256 9.30 -6.88 -25.79
CA GLY A 256 10.30 -6.87 -24.72
C GLY A 256 9.88 -7.58 -23.41
N PHE A 257 9.01 -8.60 -23.49
CA PHE A 257 8.48 -9.29 -22.30
C PHE A 257 9.33 -10.49 -21.90
N GLY A 258 9.60 -10.66 -20.61
CA GLY A 258 10.37 -11.80 -20.11
C GLY A 258 10.82 -11.59 -18.66
N TYR A 259 11.69 -12.47 -18.20
CA TYR A 259 12.38 -12.29 -16.92
C TYR A 259 13.51 -11.27 -17.05
N GLU A 260 13.88 -10.67 -15.93
CA GLU A 260 15.01 -9.75 -15.82
C GLU A 260 15.82 -10.04 -14.57
N ILE A 261 17.13 -9.83 -14.70
CA ILE A 261 18.09 -9.90 -13.61
C ILE A 261 18.55 -8.48 -13.33
N ILE A 262 18.26 -7.99 -12.13
CA ILE A 262 18.66 -6.67 -11.64
C ILE A 262 20.10 -6.76 -11.14
N SER A 263 20.95 -5.81 -11.56
CA SER A 263 22.31 -5.67 -11.03
C SER A 263 22.30 -5.08 -9.63
N ASP A 264 23.38 -5.28 -8.87
CA ASP A 264 23.53 -4.71 -7.52
C ASP A 264 23.46 -3.16 -7.52
N ASP A 265 23.93 -2.52 -8.60
CA ASP A 265 23.87 -1.07 -8.80
C ASP A 265 22.59 -0.61 -9.50
N GLY A 266 21.66 -1.54 -9.77
CA GLY A 266 20.44 -1.30 -10.53
C GLY A 266 19.25 -0.86 -9.68
N ILE A 267 18.25 -0.33 -10.37
CA ILE A 267 16.91 -0.03 -9.83
C ILE A 267 16.00 -1.18 -10.21
N ALA A 268 15.25 -1.71 -9.25
CA ALA A 268 14.30 -2.78 -9.49
C ALA A 268 13.09 -2.29 -10.30
N ASN A 269 12.48 -3.20 -11.06
CA ASN A 269 11.21 -2.97 -11.72
C ASN A 269 10.05 -2.92 -10.71
N ALA A 270 8.90 -2.40 -11.13
CA ALA A 270 7.69 -2.39 -10.33
C ALA A 270 7.33 -3.82 -9.88
N ILE A 271 7.18 -4.03 -8.57
CA ILE A 271 6.64 -5.29 -8.05
C ILE A 271 5.11 -5.30 -8.17
N VAL A 272 4.56 -6.41 -8.65
CA VAL A 272 3.12 -6.62 -8.82
C VAL A 272 2.74 -8.00 -8.33
N VAL A 273 1.45 -8.23 -8.08
CA VAL A 273 0.95 -9.57 -7.76
C VAL A 273 1.15 -10.49 -8.95
N GLY A 274 1.73 -11.68 -8.71
CA GLY A 274 1.88 -12.73 -9.71
C GLY A 274 3.33 -13.09 -10.03
N GLY A 275 3.52 -13.82 -11.14
CA GLY A 275 4.83 -14.24 -11.63
C GLY A 275 5.70 -13.05 -12.06
N MET A 276 5.11 -12.13 -12.84
CA MET A 276 5.82 -11.01 -13.46
C MET A 276 6.59 -10.14 -12.47
N GLY A 277 5.99 -9.79 -11.32
CA GLY A 277 6.65 -8.97 -10.31
C GLY A 277 7.90 -9.63 -9.72
N ARG A 278 7.95 -10.97 -9.69
CA ARG A 278 9.11 -11.73 -9.20
C ARG A 278 10.12 -12.01 -10.30
N GLU A 279 9.64 -12.44 -11.46
CA GLU A 279 10.48 -12.85 -12.59
C GLU A 279 11.19 -11.67 -13.26
N ARG A 280 10.64 -10.46 -13.19
CA ARG A 280 11.30 -9.23 -13.66
C ARG A 280 12.20 -8.57 -12.62
N ASN A 281 12.37 -9.21 -11.47
CA ASN A 281 13.18 -8.72 -10.36
C ASN A 281 14.04 -9.86 -9.78
N LEU A 282 14.59 -10.71 -10.65
CA LEU A 282 15.56 -11.71 -10.21
C LEU A 282 16.90 -11.04 -9.92
N VAL A 283 17.72 -11.67 -9.09
CA VAL A 283 19.04 -11.17 -8.71
C VAL A 283 20.05 -12.31 -8.68
N ILE A 284 21.34 -11.96 -8.71
CA ILE A 284 22.43 -12.95 -8.63
C ILE A 284 23.03 -12.93 -7.22
N ASP A 285 23.07 -14.10 -6.60
CA ASP A 285 23.69 -14.31 -5.30
C ASP A 285 24.61 -15.52 -5.32
N LYS A 286 25.91 -15.27 -5.49
CA LYS A 286 26.92 -16.34 -5.57
C LYS A 286 27.43 -16.79 -4.19
N ARG A 287 26.84 -16.27 -3.10
CA ARG A 287 27.24 -16.63 -1.73
C ARG A 287 26.65 -17.98 -1.26
N ILE A 288 25.74 -18.58 -2.04
CA ILE A 288 25.16 -19.90 -1.74
C ILE A 288 26.23 -20.99 -1.74
N THR A 289 26.24 -21.78 -0.66
CA THR A 289 27.12 -22.94 -0.51
C THR A 289 26.30 -24.24 -0.36
N ASP A 290 25.11 -24.17 0.24
CA ASP A 290 24.18 -25.29 0.37
C ASP A 290 23.15 -25.30 -0.77
N PHE A 291 23.23 -26.32 -1.62
CA PHE A 291 22.34 -26.52 -2.76
C PHE A 291 21.32 -27.63 -2.53
N THR A 292 21.14 -28.07 -1.28
CA THR A 292 20.13 -29.04 -0.90
C THR A 292 18.73 -28.42 -1.08
N PRO A 293 17.86 -28.98 -1.94
CA PRO A 293 16.54 -28.42 -2.13
C PRO A 293 15.72 -28.50 -0.84
N THR A 294 15.32 -27.34 -0.33
CA THR A 294 14.43 -27.26 0.85
C THR A 294 12.95 -27.33 0.47
N THR A 295 12.65 -27.44 -0.83
CA THR A 295 11.30 -27.56 -1.39
C THR A 295 11.31 -28.58 -2.53
N ASN A 296 10.12 -29.09 -2.87
CA ASN A 296 9.96 -29.96 -4.04
C ASN A 296 10.18 -29.15 -5.33
N ILE A 297 11.41 -29.14 -5.82
CA ILE A 297 11.77 -28.56 -7.12
C ILE A 297 11.89 -29.65 -8.17
N LYS A 298 11.67 -29.29 -9.44
CA LYS A 298 12.04 -30.14 -10.57
C LYS A 298 13.38 -29.65 -11.13
N GLY A 299 14.31 -30.58 -11.35
CA GLY A 299 15.70 -30.25 -11.67
C GLY A 299 16.53 -29.94 -10.43
N GLU A 300 17.63 -29.22 -10.62
CA GLU A 300 18.58 -28.88 -9.56
C GLU A 300 18.54 -27.38 -9.23
N VAL A 301 19.02 -27.00 -8.05
CA VAL A 301 19.29 -25.59 -7.73
C VAL A 301 20.36 -25.06 -8.69
N ASN A 302 20.09 -23.93 -9.34
CA ASN A 302 21.01 -23.38 -10.34
C ASN A 302 22.36 -22.96 -9.74
N ARG A 303 23.44 -23.20 -10.49
CA ARG A 303 24.81 -22.80 -10.10
C ARG A 303 25.17 -21.36 -10.49
N GLU A 304 24.28 -20.69 -11.22
CA GLU A 304 24.48 -19.29 -11.63
C GLU A 304 24.20 -18.30 -10.47
N GLY A 305 23.57 -18.77 -9.38
CA GLY A 305 23.18 -17.94 -8.24
C GLY A 305 21.90 -17.14 -8.49
N ILE A 306 21.15 -17.43 -9.55
CA ILE A 306 19.91 -16.72 -9.89
C ILE A 306 18.84 -17.04 -8.85
N ARG A 307 18.35 -16.01 -8.16
CA ARG A 307 17.34 -16.14 -7.12
C ARG A 307 16.27 -15.07 -7.23
N LYS A 308 15.15 -15.33 -6.56
CA LYS A 308 14.13 -14.31 -6.28
C LYS A 308 14.64 -13.43 -5.13
N MET A 309 14.22 -12.16 -5.13
CA MET A 309 14.33 -11.34 -3.92
C MET A 309 13.48 -11.95 -2.79
N THR A 310 13.93 -11.84 -1.54
CA THR A 310 13.18 -12.32 -0.36
C THR A 310 12.00 -11.39 -0.05
N PRO A 311 11.00 -11.81 0.75
CA PRO A 311 9.96 -10.92 1.24
C PRO A 311 10.50 -9.72 2.01
N ARG A 312 11.61 -9.88 2.74
CA ARG A 312 12.28 -8.78 3.44
C ARG A 312 12.93 -7.80 2.46
N GLU A 313 13.59 -8.28 1.39
CA GLU A 313 14.08 -7.40 0.32
C GLU A 313 12.93 -6.64 -0.36
N TRP A 314 11.75 -7.27 -0.56
CA TRP A 314 10.56 -6.57 -1.06
C TRP A 314 10.03 -5.52 -0.08
N ALA A 315 10.07 -5.80 1.22
CA ALA A 315 9.71 -4.82 2.25
C ALA A 315 10.63 -3.59 2.18
N ARG A 316 11.95 -3.79 2.16
CA ARG A 316 12.96 -2.73 2.02
C ARG A 316 12.81 -1.95 0.72
N LEU A 317 12.50 -2.65 -0.37
CA LEU A 317 12.26 -2.06 -1.69
C LEU A 317 11.10 -1.06 -1.72
N GLN A 318 10.16 -1.17 -0.79
CA GLN A 318 9.05 -0.24 -0.60
C GLN A 318 9.22 0.67 0.62
N GLY A 319 10.38 0.62 1.29
CA GLY A 319 10.71 1.46 2.44
C GLY A 319 10.01 1.07 3.74
N PHE A 320 9.55 -0.18 3.88
CA PHE A 320 9.07 -0.69 5.17
C PHE A 320 10.24 -0.82 6.16
N PRO A 321 10.03 -0.55 7.46
CA PRO A 321 11.10 -0.61 8.45
C PRO A 321 11.59 -2.06 8.67
N GLU A 322 12.84 -2.21 9.09
CA GLU A 322 13.43 -3.53 9.41
C GLU A 322 12.64 -4.27 10.49
N THR A 323 12.03 -3.54 11.42
CA THR A 323 11.19 -4.09 12.50
C THR A 323 9.83 -4.60 12.01
N PHE A 324 9.44 -4.33 10.76
CA PHE A 324 8.17 -4.78 10.20
C PHE A 324 8.10 -6.30 10.16
N LYS A 325 7.14 -6.91 10.84
CA LYS A 325 6.97 -8.36 10.94
C LYS A 325 6.25 -8.91 9.70
N ILE A 326 6.67 -10.09 9.24
CA ILE A 326 6.07 -10.80 8.10
C ILE A 326 5.58 -12.17 8.60
N PRO A 327 4.39 -12.26 9.24
CA PRO A 327 3.91 -13.47 9.91
C PRO A 327 3.26 -14.49 8.97
N VAL A 328 3.31 -14.25 7.65
CA VAL A 328 2.66 -15.06 6.62
C VAL A 328 3.68 -15.74 5.72
N ALA A 329 3.25 -16.79 5.02
CA ALA A 329 4.10 -17.48 4.05
C ALA A 329 4.53 -16.55 2.89
N ASP A 330 5.68 -16.84 2.29
CA ASP A 330 6.28 -16.02 1.20
C ASP A 330 5.27 -15.67 0.09
N ALA A 331 4.42 -16.61 -0.32
CA ALA A 331 3.42 -16.36 -1.35
C ALA A 331 2.43 -15.24 -0.97
N SER A 332 1.96 -15.24 0.28
CA SER A 332 1.09 -14.18 0.82
C SER A 332 1.87 -12.88 1.02
N ALA A 333 3.11 -12.94 1.49
CA ALA A 333 3.96 -11.76 1.65
C ALA A 333 4.22 -11.04 0.32
N TYR A 334 4.55 -11.78 -0.75
CA TYR A 334 4.71 -11.20 -2.09
C TYR A 334 3.41 -10.56 -2.60
N LYS A 335 2.25 -11.18 -2.35
CA LYS A 335 0.95 -10.56 -2.69
C LYS A 335 0.76 -9.24 -1.93
N GLN A 336 1.03 -9.24 -0.63
CA GLN A 336 0.87 -8.09 0.25
C GLN A 336 1.76 -6.91 -0.18
N PHE A 337 3.07 -7.12 -0.35
CA PHE A 337 3.97 -6.07 -0.83
C PHE A 337 3.66 -5.64 -2.27
N GLY A 338 3.30 -6.59 -3.15
CA GLY A 338 2.85 -6.29 -4.52
C GLY A 338 1.68 -5.29 -4.57
N ASN A 339 0.74 -5.43 -3.64
CA ASN A 339 -0.43 -4.56 -3.48
C ASN A 339 -0.17 -3.32 -2.61
N SER A 340 0.94 -3.25 -1.89
CA SER A 340 1.21 -2.13 -1.00
C SER A 340 1.70 -0.87 -1.73
N VAL A 341 1.87 0.20 -0.96
CA VAL A 341 2.42 1.48 -1.38
C VAL A 341 3.90 1.59 -1.00
N ALA A 342 4.64 2.46 -1.68
CA ALA A 342 6.00 2.80 -1.27
C ALA A 342 5.93 3.85 -0.14
N VAL A 343 6.29 3.45 1.08
CA VAL A 343 6.15 4.27 2.29
C VAL A 343 6.80 5.65 2.14
N PRO A 344 8.03 5.81 1.62
CA PRO A 344 8.67 7.11 1.53
C PRO A 344 7.97 8.09 0.59
N ALA A 345 7.45 7.61 -0.55
CA ALA A 345 6.71 8.45 -1.50
C ALA A 345 5.37 8.91 -0.90
N VAL A 346 4.65 8.01 -0.21
CA VAL A 346 3.42 8.36 0.50
C VAL A 346 3.72 9.36 1.62
N GLN A 347 4.78 9.13 2.40
CA GLN A 347 5.17 10.02 3.50
C GLN A 347 5.54 11.43 2.99
N ALA A 348 6.25 11.55 1.87
CA ALA A 348 6.60 12.84 1.28
C ALA A 348 5.36 13.64 0.87
N VAL A 349 4.38 12.99 0.24
CA VAL A 349 3.13 13.64 -0.20
C VAL A 349 2.26 13.98 0.99
N ALA A 350 2.11 13.05 1.93
CA ALA A 350 1.41 13.30 3.18
C ALA A 350 2.02 14.50 3.91
N GLY A 351 3.36 14.61 4.00
CA GLY A 351 4.04 15.77 4.58
C GLY A 351 3.59 17.09 3.96
N GLN A 352 3.50 17.17 2.63
CA GLN A 352 2.96 18.36 1.95
C GLN A 352 1.50 18.63 2.31
N VAL A 353 0.65 17.58 2.39
CA VAL A 353 -0.76 17.73 2.80
C VAL A 353 -0.85 18.33 4.21
N LEU A 354 -0.07 17.81 5.16
CA LEU A 354 -0.06 18.27 6.54
C LEU A 354 0.46 19.71 6.67
N ILE A 355 1.50 20.08 5.91
CA ILE A 355 2.01 21.45 5.84
C ILE A 355 0.90 22.41 5.40
N ARG A 356 0.11 22.04 4.39
CA ARG A 356 -1.02 22.88 3.92
C ARG A 356 -2.15 22.96 4.93
N LEU A 357 -2.38 21.91 5.70
CA LEU A 357 -3.34 21.90 6.82
C LEU A 357 -2.84 22.67 8.06
N GLY A 358 -1.62 23.22 8.02
CA GLY A 358 -1.05 24.00 9.12
C GLY A 358 -0.36 23.15 10.20
N TRP A 359 -0.21 21.84 9.99
CA TRP A 359 0.59 20.99 10.88
C TRP A 359 2.03 20.95 10.37
N ARG A 360 2.82 21.93 10.83
CA ARG A 360 4.26 21.92 10.59
C ARG A 360 4.92 20.97 11.57
N ASP A 361 5.95 20.27 11.12
CA ASP A 361 6.98 19.80 12.03
C ASP A 361 7.64 21.04 12.65
N ALA A 362 7.70 21.07 13.98
CA ALA A 362 8.33 22.16 14.73
C ALA A 362 9.85 22.15 14.52
#